data_AF-A0AAJ1WC73-F1
#
_entry.id   AF-A0AAJ1WC73-F1
#
_cell.length_a   1.000
_cell.length_b   1.000
_cell.length_c   1.000
_cell.angle_alpha   90.00
_cell.angle_beta   90.00
_cell.angle_gamma   90.00
#
_symmetry.space_group_name_H-M   'P 1'
#
loop_
_entity.id
_entity.type
_entity.pdbx_description
1 polymer ?
#
loop_
_entity_poly.entity_id
_entity_poly.type
_entity_poly.pdbx_seq_one_letter_code
_entity_poly.pdbx_strand_id
1 'polypeptide(L)'
;MTYFLEYLTLHSVGRASIHSLTFHDALSKAKQSLQGLECLRAVLRYTQGEGPAFGEGVVTAAFTASGGWTTPGPWDGDLRRP
;
A
#
# COMPACT_ATOMS: atom_id res chain seq x y z
N MET A 1 3.05 5.75 13.60
CA MET A 1 1.92 5.17 12.85
C MET A 1 2.41 3.94 12.11
N THR A 2 1.58 2.90 11.98
CA THR A 2 1.96 1.67 11.28
C THR A 2 1.17 1.58 9.98
N TYR A 3 1.90 1.49 8.88
CA TYR A 3 1.37 1.23 7.56
C TYR A 3 1.74 -0.19 7.15
N PHE A 4 0.97 -0.76 6.24
CA PHE A 4 1.24 -2.07 5.66
C PHE A 4 1.30 -1.92 4.15
N LEU A 5 2.43 -2.31 3.58
CA LEU A 5 2.61 -2.42 2.14
C LEU A 5 2.29 -3.86 1.76
N GLU A 6 1.23 -4.05 0.99
CA GLU A 6 0.90 -5.32 0.36
C GLU A 6 1.23 -5.21 -1.12
N TYR A 7 1.89 -6.20 -1.69
CA TYR A 7 2.37 -6.12 -3.07
C TYR A 7 2.30 -7.47 -3.77
N LEU A 8 2.13 -7.38 -5.09
CA LEU A 8 2.18 -8.47 -6.04
C LEU A 8 3.27 -8.13 -7.06
N THR A 9 4.27 -8.99 -7.14
CA THR A 9 5.29 -8.99 -8.20
C THR A 9 4.96 -10.06 -9.23
N LEU A 10 5.76 -10.14 -10.30
CA LEU A 10 5.66 -11.22 -11.30
C LEU A 10 5.77 -12.63 -10.68
N HIS A 11 6.49 -12.77 -9.56
CA HIS A 11 6.84 -14.09 -8.99
C HIS A 11 6.29 -14.33 -7.58
N SER A 12 5.79 -13.30 -6.89
CA SER A 12 5.40 -13.42 -5.49
C SER A 12 4.35 -12.41 -5.06
N VAL A 13 3.60 -12.79 -4.03
CA VAL A 13 2.80 -11.87 -3.22
C VAL A 13 3.50 -11.71 -1.88
N GLY A 14 3.54 -10.51 -1.34
CA GLY A 14 4.18 -10.23 -0.07
C GLY A 14 3.53 -9.09 0.68
N ARG A 15 3.99 -8.92 1.93
CA ARG A 15 3.61 -7.81 2.78
C ARG A 15 4.76 -7.38 3.68
N ALA A 16 4.85 -6.08 3.89
CA ALA A 16 5.81 -5.46 4.80
C ALA A 16 5.11 -4.45 5.72
N SER A 17 5.55 -4.40 6.98
CA SER A 17 5.17 -3.34 7.92
C SER A 17 6.09 -2.13 7.74
N ILE A 18 5.51 -0.94 7.63
CA ILE A 18 6.22 0.33 7.50
C ILE A 18 5.88 1.20 8.71
N HIS A 19 6.89 1.45 9.55
CA HIS A 19 6.77 2.38 10.66
C HIS A 19 7.17 3.79 10.22
N SER A 20 6.23 4.71 10.36
CA SER A 20 6.37 6.10 9.92
C SER A 20 5.57 7.06 10.80
N LEU A 21 6.01 8.31 10.86
CA LEU A 21 5.29 9.39 11.56
C LEU A 21 4.25 10.06 10.66
N THR A 22 4.46 10.04 9.34
CA THR A 22 3.57 10.68 8.36
C THR A 22 3.28 9.75 7.19
N PHE A 23 2.18 10.02 6.49
CA PHE A 23 1.83 9.32 5.26
C PHE A 23 2.89 9.49 4.16
N HIS A 24 3.45 10.69 3.99
CA HIS A 24 4.43 10.96 2.95
C HIS A 24 5.74 10.17 3.16
N ASP A 25 6.20 10.05 4.40
CA ASP A 25 7.33 9.20 4.76
C ASP A 25 7.02 7.72 4.50
N ALA A 26 5.82 7.26 4.90
CA ALA A 26 5.40 5.88 4.67
C ALA A 26 5.36 5.53 3.18
N LEU A 27 4.83 6.43 2.35
CA LEU A 27 4.78 6.26 0.89
C LEU A 27 6.18 6.26 0.27
N SER A 28 7.09 7.09 0.76
CA SER A 28 8.47 7.12 0.27
C SER A 28 9.21 5.82 0.60
N LYS A 29 9.03 5.29 1.81
CA LYS A 29 9.56 3.97 2.21
C LYS A 29 8.92 2.83 1.42
N ALA A 30 7.63 2.91 1.13
CA ALA A 30 6.94 1.91 0.30
C ALA A 30 7.52 1.88 -1.13
N LYS A 31 7.75 3.05 -1.73
CA LYS A 31 8.41 3.18 -3.04
C LYS A 31 9.81 2.58 -3.04
N GLN A 32 10.60 2.89 -2.02
CA GLN A 32 11.95 2.33 -1.86
C GLN A 32 11.92 0.80 -1.70
N SER A 33 10.96 0.26 -0.95
CA SER A 33 10.83 -1.18 -0.71
C SER A 33 10.51 -1.99 -1.98
N LEU A 34 9.90 -1.35 -2.98
CA LEU A 34 9.58 -1.97 -4.27
C LEU A 34 10.62 -1.65 -5.36
N GLN A 35 11.64 -0.84 -5.05
CA GLN A 35 12.64 -0.45 -6.03
C GLN A 35 13.43 -1.68 -6.50
N GLY A 36 13.50 -1.88 -7.81
CA GLY A 36 14.17 -3.04 -8.43
C GLY A 36 13.33 -4.32 -8.46
N LEU A 37 12.10 -4.30 -7.94
CA LEU A 37 11.15 -5.40 -8.11
C LEU A 37 10.25 -5.14 -9.32
N GLU A 38 9.97 -6.19 -10.10
CA GLU A 38 8.92 -6.18 -11.11
C GLU A 38 7.53 -6.24 -10.46
N CYS A 39 7.18 -5.15 -9.76
CA CYS A 39 5.91 -5.01 -9.07
C CYS A 39 4.79 -4.75 -10.08
N LEU A 40 3.72 -5.55 -10.00
CA LEU A 40 2.53 -5.42 -10.85
C LEU A 40 1.50 -4.51 -10.17
N ARG A 41 1.27 -4.75 -8.87
CA ARG A 41 0.33 -3.99 -8.04
C ARG A 41 0.83 -3.90 -6.61
N ALA A 42 0.60 -2.78 -5.95
CA ALA A 42 0.78 -2.68 -4.51
C ALA A 42 -0.26 -1.76 -3.89
N VAL A 43 -0.52 -1.93 -2.61
CA VAL A 43 -1.38 -1.05 -1.82
C VAL A 43 -0.68 -0.73 -0.51
N LEU A 44 -0.70 0.55 -0.14
CA LEU A 44 -0.26 1.02 1.16
C LEU A 44 -1.49 1.26 2.02
N ARG A 45 -1.64 0.45 3.07
CA ARG A 45 -2.77 0.50 3.98
C ARG A 45 -2.37 1.12 5.31
N TYR A 46 -3.27 1.88 5.91
CA TYR A 46 -3.16 2.36 7.28
C TYR A 46 -4.16 1.64 8.19
N THR A 47 -3.71 1.28 9.38
CA THR A 47 -4.58 0.79 10.45
C THR A 47 -4.17 1.39 11.79
N GLN A 48 -5.12 1.48 12.72
CA GLN A 48 -4.89 1.90 14.10
C GLN A 48 -4.50 0.72 15.02
N GLY A 49 -4.31 -0.49 14.48
CA GLY A 49 -3.97 -1.71 15.24
C GLY A 49 -2.66 -2.37 14.84
N GLU A 50 -2.15 -3.25 15.70
CA GLU A 50 -1.00 -4.10 15.40
C GLU A 50 -1.43 -5.32 14.58
N GLY A 51 -0.69 -5.63 13.51
CA GLY A 51 -0.82 -6.89 12.76
C GLY A 51 -2.21 -7.21 12.19
N PRO A 52 -2.88 -6.30 11.45
CA PRO A 52 -4.16 -6.61 10.80
C PRO A 52 -3.96 -7.73 9.76
N ALA A 53 -5.00 -8.43 9.33
CA ALA A 53 -4.89 -9.43 8.25
C ALA A 53 -4.56 -8.77 6.91
N PHE A 54 -4.24 -9.58 5.88
CA PHE A 54 -4.16 -9.05 4.51
C PHE A 54 -5.50 -8.42 4.10
N GLY A 55 -5.46 -7.30 3.40
CA GLY A 55 -6.64 -6.60 2.93
C GLY A 55 -7.33 -5.72 4.00
N GLU A 56 -6.89 -5.77 5.25
CA GLU A 56 -7.45 -4.96 6.33
C GLU A 56 -6.80 -3.58 6.42
N GLY A 57 -7.59 -2.60 6.89
CA GLY A 57 -7.19 -1.20 6.98
C GLY A 57 -7.52 -0.39 5.73
N VAL A 58 -7.39 0.93 5.87
CA VAL A 58 -7.75 1.90 4.83
C VAL A 58 -6.64 1.97 3.79
N VAL A 59 -6.97 1.78 2.51
CA VAL A 59 -6.02 2.02 1.42
C VAL A 59 -5.74 3.52 1.34
N THR A 60 -4.48 3.89 1.56
CA THR A 60 -3.99 5.28 1.54
C THR A 60 -3.23 5.61 0.27
N ALA A 61 -2.69 4.59 -0.41
CA ALA A 61 -2.15 4.71 -1.76
C ALA A 61 -2.21 3.35 -2.46
N ALA A 62 -2.29 3.36 -3.77
CA ALA A 62 -2.21 2.18 -4.62
C ALA A 62 -1.15 2.40 -5.70
N PHE A 63 -0.55 1.32 -6.15
CA PHE A 63 0.40 1.28 -7.25
C PHE A 63 -0.09 0.30 -8.31
N THR A 64 0.03 0.69 -9.58
CA THR A 64 -0.06 -0.23 -10.72
C THR A 64 1.14 -0.02 -11.63
N ALA A 65 1.62 -1.08 -12.28
CA ALA A 65 2.75 -0.98 -13.21
C ALA A 65 2.50 0.02 -14.37
N SER A 66 1.25 0.18 -14.80
CA SER A 66 0.88 1.09 -15.89
C SER A 66 0.61 2.53 -15.45
N GLY A 67 0.24 2.75 -14.18
CA GLY A 67 -0.23 4.05 -13.68
C GLY A 67 0.64 4.66 -12.60
N GLY A 68 1.64 3.93 -12.09
CA GLY A 68 2.44 4.37 -10.95
C GLY A 68 1.64 4.43 -9.66
N TRP A 69 2.13 5.22 -8.70
CA TRP A 69 1.48 5.41 -7.41
C TRP A 69 0.38 6.49 -7.50
N THR A 70 -0.80 6.15 -7.01
CA THR A 70 -1.93 7.06 -6.86
C THR A 70 -2.41 7.07 -5.41
N THR A 71 -2.83 8.23 -4.93
CA THR A 71 -3.53 8.37 -3.66
C THR A 71 -5.02 8.44 -3.97
N PRO A 72 -5.90 7.73 -3.23
CA PRO A 72 -7.31 8.01 -3.33
C PRO A 72 -7.52 9.50 -3.04
N GLY A 73 -8.24 10.20 -3.91
CA GLY A 73 -8.68 11.58 -3.64
C GLY A 73 -9.57 11.64 -2.39
N PRO A 74 -10.08 12.82 -2.01
CA PRO A 74 -11.13 12.89 -0.98
C PRO A 74 -12.23 11.88 -1.33
N TRP A 75 -12.51 10.98 -0.40
CA TRP A 75 -13.30 9.76 -0.61
C TRP A 75 -14.63 10.03 -1.34
N ASP A 76 -14.74 9.57 -2.59
CA ASP A 76 -16.00 9.02 -3.10
C ASP A 76 -15.92 7.50 -2.92
N GLY A 77 -16.67 7.01 -1.93
CA GLY A 77 -16.55 5.66 -1.37
C GLY A 77 -17.01 4.53 -2.28
N ASP A 78 -16.33 4.29 -3.40
CA ASP A 78 -16.70 3.24 -4.37
C ASP A 78 -15.58 2.22 -4.65
N LEU A 79 -14.86 1.82 -3.59
CA LEU A 79 -14.07 0.57 -3.59
C LEU A 79 -14.65 -0.49 -2.64
N ARG A 80 -15.97 -0.46 -2.44
CA ARG A 80 -16.71 -1.69 -2.12
C ARG A 80 -17.19 -2.29 -3.43
N ARG A 81 -16.53 -3.34 -3.90
CA ARG A 81 -17.17 -4.33 -4.79
C ARG A 81 -16.56 -5.71 -4.53
N PRO A 82 -17.28 -6.76 -4.89
CA PRO A 82 -18.65 -7.15 -4.53
C PRO A 82 -18.66 -8.08 -3.32
#